data_AF-A0A6P4IPG8-F1
#
_entry.id   AF-A0A6P4IPG8-F1
#
_cell.length_a   1.000
_cell.length_b   1.000
_cell.length_c   1.000
_cell.angle_alpha   90.00
_cell.angle_beta   90.00
_cell.angle_gamma   90.00
#
_symmetry.space_group_name_H-M   'P 1'
#
loop_
_entity.id
_entity.type
_entity.pdbx_description
1 polymer ?
#
loop_
_entity_poly.entity_id
_entity_poly.type
_entity_poly.pdbx_seq_one_letter_code
_entity_poly.pdbx_strand_id
1 'polypeptide(L)'
;MSTSLGNCISNYIYLAANEDYAQGLVKLCERCALNDNRVLLITKRKGSTTSSFSKCLKVLQVVDIESAPCRLLDLQENISADISAPNLIVFDLHSLILEAIQRPVMQQCSTDQMVRHIAKCAAAFVNYKEQVAATMKQRGQGEALDTIVVMSQDSYPLTPAQFKLLIGLYFCGNECHTIFSKLAGRISVSQGCD
;
A
#
# COMPACT_ATOMS: atom_id res chain seq x y z
N MET A 1 -4.86 -21.42 27.60
CA MET A 1 -4.16 -20.16 27.89
C MET A 1 -4.37 -19.24 26.70
N SER A 2 -5.27 -18.27 26.83
CA SER A 2 -5.60 -17.31 25.79
C SER A 2 -4.49 -16.27 25.68
N THR A 3 -3.57 -16.43 24.74
CA THR A 3 -2.65 -15.36 24.37
C THR A 3 -3.44 -14.29 23.64
N SER A 4 -3.83 -13.26 24.40
CA SER A 4 -4.23 -11.96 23.89
C SER A 4 -3.05 -11.37 23.10
N LEU A 5 -2.91 -11.73 21.83
CA LEU A 5 -2.16 -10.97 20.83
C LEU A 5 -2.95 -9.69 20.56
N GLY A 6 -2.80 -8.73 21.48
CA GLY A 6 -3.54 -7.48 21.44
C GLY A 6 -3.25 -6.71 20.15
N ASN A 7 -4.30 -6.21 19.50
CA ASN A 7 -4.32 -5.04 18.61
C ASN A 7 -3.02 -4.78 17.81
N CYS A 8 -2.50 -5.76 17.07
CA CYS A 8 -1.33 -5.57 16.22
C CYS A 8 -1.73 -4.88 14.91
N ILE A 9 -2.15 -3.61 14.97
CA ILE A 9 -2.11 -2.72 13.80
C ILE A 9 -0.65 -2.63 13.39
N SER A 10 -0.32 -3.14 12.21
CA SER A 10 1.06 -3.16 11.76
C SER A 10 1.20 -2.42 10.44
N ASN A 11 1.71 -1.20 10.52
CA ASN A 11 2.03 -0.39 9.34
C ASN A 11 3.44 -0.76 8.89
N TYR A 12 3.57 -1.31 7.69
CA TYR A 12 4.83 -1.79 7.15
C TYR A 12 5.28 -0.95 5.96
N ILE A 13 6.60 -0.75 5.85
CA ILE A 13 7.26 -0.32 4.63
C ILE A 13 8.07 -1.51 4.13
N TYR A 14 7.84 -1.92 2.89
CA TYR A 14 8.71 -2.87 2.20
C TYR A 14 9.64 -2.11 1.25
N LEU A 15 10.94 -2.21 1.49
CA LEU A 15 11.97 -1.65 0.62
C LEU A 15 12.37 -2.73 -0.39
N ALA A 16 11.85 -2.59 -1.62
CA ALA A 16 12.11 -3.47 -2.74
C ALA A 16 13.39 -3.07 -3.48
N ALA A 17 14.35 -3.99 -3.58
CA ALA A 17 15.58 -3.79 -4.35
C ALA A 17 15.33 -3.74 -5.87
N ASN A 18 14.35 -4.49 -6.35
CA ASN A 18 14.01 -4.64 -7.77
C ASN A 18 12.51 -4.93 -7.92
N GLU A 19 12.07 -5.38 -9.10
CA GLU A 19 10.67 -5.72 -9.36
C GLU A 19 10.25 -7.16 -8.97
N ASP A 20 11.17 -8.01 -8.51
CA ASP A 20 10.91 -9.45 -8.26
C ASP A 20 9.85 -9.67 -7.17
N TYR A 21 9.64 -8.67 -6.31
CA TYR A 21 8.61 -8.72 -5.27
C TYR A 21 7.18 -8.79 -5.84
N ALA A 22 6.95 -8.36 -7.08
CA ALA A 22 5.60 -8.17 -7.62
C ALA A 22 4.77 -9.47 -7.56
N GLN A 23 5.37 -10.60 -7.93
CA GLN A 23 4.71 -11.91 -7.84
C GLN A 23 4.46 -12.32 -6.39
N GLY A 24 5.41 -12.05 -5.48
CA GLY A 24 5.26 -12.31 -4.06
C GLY A 24 4.12 -11.50 -3.44
N LEU A 25 4.01 -10.23 -3.82
CA LEU A 25 2.98 -9.31 -3.35
C LEU A 25 1.59 -9.77 -3.77
N VAL A 26 1.44 -10.16 -5.04
CA VAL A 26 0.19 -10.73 -5.56
C VAL A 26 -0.19 -11.99 -4.78
N LYS A 27 0.74 -12.96 -4.64
CA LYS A 27 0.49 -14.20 -3.87
C LYS A 27 0.11 -13.95 -2.41
N LEU A 28 0.71 -12.94 -1.77
CA LEU A 28 0.34 -12.53 -0.42
C LEU A 28 -1.10 -12.00 -0.38
N CYS A 29 -1.46 -11.11 -1.30
CA CYS A 29 -2.82 -10.56 -1.39
C CYS A 29 -3.85 -11.67 -1.62
N GLU A 30 -3.56 -12.61 -2.51
CA GLU A 30 -4.40 -13.76 -2.80
C GLU A 30 -4.59 -14.65 -1.57
N ARG A 31 -3.50 -14.97 -0.86
CA ARG A 31 -3.57 -15.78 0.37
C ARG A 31 -4.40 -15.10 1.45
N CYS A 32 -4.22 -13.80 1.65
CA CYS A 32 -5.04 -13.06 2.61
C CYS A 32 -6.51 -13.10 2.21
N ALA A 33 -6.81 -12.88 0.93
CA ALA A 33 -8.18 -12.89 0.41
C ALA A 33 -8.86 -14.28 0.40
N LEU A 34 -8.09 -15.38 0.46
CA LEU A 34 -8.60 -16.74 0.65
C LEU A 34 -9.02 -17.02 2.10
N ASN A 35 -8.48 -16.28 3.06
CA ASN A 35 -8.83 -16.36 4.48
C ASN A 35 -9.87 -15.30 4.87
N ASP A 36 -10.77 -14.96 3.94
CA ASP A 36 -11.82 -13.95 4.10
C ASP A 36 -11.36 -12.52 4.47
N ASN A 37 -10.04 -12.24 4.45
CA ASN A 37 -9.54 -10.89 4.69
C ASN A 37 -9.79 -10.01 3.47
N ARG A 38 -10.38 -8.83 3.70
CA ARG A 38 -10.63 -7.86 2.65
C ARG A 38 -9.34 -7.12 2.32
N VAL A 39 -8.78 -7.38 1.14
CA VAL A 39 -7.53 -6.80 0.67
C VAL A 39 -7.81 -5.73 -0.37
N LEU A 40 -7.21 -4.55 -0.20
CA LEU A 40 -7.13 -3.53 -1.24
C LEU A 40 -5.68 -3.39 -1.73
N LEU A 41 -5.43 -3.77 -2.98
CA LEU A 41 -4.16 -3.56 -3.66
C LEU A 41 -4.23 -2.32 -4.55
N ILE A 42 -3.40 -1.33 -4.27
CA ILE A 42 -3.27 -0.08 -5.01
C ILE A 42 -1.94 -0.14 -5.77
N THR A 43 -2.00 -0.27 -7.10
CA THR A 43 -0.80 -0.49 -7.92
C THR A 43 -0.94 0.09 -9.31
N LYS A 44 0.19 0.38 -9.95
CA LYS A 44 0.25 0.68 -11.39
C LYS A 44 0.16 -0.58 -12.26
N ARG A 45 0.62 -1.71 -11.71
CA ARG A 45 0.83 -2.94 -12.47
C ARG A 45 -0.49 -3.41 -13.09
N LYS A 46 -0.47 -3.69 -14.39
CA LYS A 46 -1.58 -4.40 -15.05
C LYS A 46 -1.55 -5.82 -14.50
N GLY A 47 -2.57 -6.20 -13.74
CA GLY A 47 -2.72 -7.59 -13.34
C GLY A 47 -2.90 -8.47 -14.56
N SER A 48 -2.24 -9.63 -14.60
CA SER A 48 -2.76 -10.78 -15.33
C SER A 48 -4.03 -11.20 -14.61
N THR A 49 -5.14 -10.51 -14.90
CA THR A 49 -6.46 -10.91 -14.41
C THR A 49 -6.89 -12.17 -15.16
N THR A 50 -6.25 -13.30 -14.85
CA THR A 50 -6.91 -14.59 -14.96
C THR A 50 -7.97 -14.61 -13.87
N SER A 51 -9.14 -14.07 -14.23
CA SER A 51 -10.47 -14.48 -13.79
C SER A 51 -10.55 -15.27 -12.49
N SER A 52 -11.20 -14.68 -11.48
CA SER A 52 -11.76 -15.31 -10.26
C SER A 52 -11.01 -15.09 -8.94
N PHE A 53 -10.35 -13.95 -8.73
CA PHE A 53 -9.97 -13.60 -7.35
C PHE A 53 -11.20 -13.19 -6.54
N SER A 54 -11.25 -13.71 -5.32
CA SER A 54 -12.41 -13.73 -4.41
C SER A 54 -13.03 -12.35 -4.22
N LYS A 55 -14.28 -12.31 -3.75
CA LYS A 55 -14.99 -11.06 -3.36
C LYS A 55 -14.17 -10.17 -2.40
N CYS A 56 -13.14 -10.72 -1.77
CA CYS A 56 -12.32 -10.09 -0.76
C CYS A 56 -11.08 -9.38 -1.32
N LEU A 57 -10.61 -9.65 -2.55
CA LEU A 57 -9.50 -8.91 -3.16
C LEU A 57 -10.00 -7.83 -4.14
N LYS A 58 -9.72 -6.56 -3.83
CA LYS A 58 -9.97 -5.43 -4.72
C LYS A 58 -8.64 -4.86 -5.21
N VAL A 59 -8.54 -4.63 -6.50
CA VAL A 59 -7.37 -3.99 -7.12
C VAL A 59 -7.78 -2.60 -7.63
N LEU A 60 -7.25 -1.55 -7.00
CA LEU A 60 -7.27 -0.21 -7.56
C LEU A 60 -6.07 -0.06 -8.47
N GLN A 61 -6.32 -0.16 -9.78
CA GLN A 61 -5.30 0.20 -10.74
C GLN A 61 -5.21 1.72 -10.88
N VAL A 62 -4.01 2.23 -10.66
CA VAL A 62 -3.68 3.65 -10.81
C VAL A 62 -2.90 3.83 -12.11
N VAL A 63 -3.27 4.84 -12.89
CA VAL A 63 -2.65 5.09 -14.20
C VAL A 63 -1.26 5.65 -14.04
N ASP A 64 -1.07 6.57 -13.10
CA ASP A 64 0.20 7.27 -12.90
C ASP A 64 0.26 7.97 -11.54
N ILE A 65 1.45 8.48 -11.19
CA ILE A 65 1.69 9.11 -9.90
C ILE A 65 0.97 10.46 -9.76
N GLU A 66 0.67 11.12 -10.89
CA GLU A 66 0.02 12.42 -10.95
C GLU A 66 -1.48 12.35 -10.64
N SER A 67 -2.15 11.30 -11.14
CA SER A 67 -3.58 11.03 -10.92
C SER A 67 -3.86 10.21 -9.67
N ALA A 68 -2.85 9.51 -9.12
CA ALA A 68 -2.98 8.68 -7.92
C ALA A 68 -3.70 9.39 -6.76
N PRO A 69 -3.38 10.66 -6.41
CA PRO A 69 -4.08 11.37 -5.33
C PRO A 69 -5.58 11.49 -5.57
N CYS A 70 -6.01 11.86 -6.78
CA CYS A 70 -7.43 12.00 -7.10
C CYS A 70 -8.15 10.65 -7.02
N ARG A 71 -7.53 9.57 -7.52
CA ARG A 71 -8.11 8.21 -7.43
C ARG A 71 -8.28 7.74 -6.00
N LEU A 72 -7.37 8.12 -5.11
CA LEU A 72 -7.47 7.83 -3.68
C LEU A 72 -8.61 8.64 -3.03
N LEU A 73 -8.82 9.89 -3.42
CA LEU A 73 -9.95 10.71 -2.98
C LEU A 73 -11.28 10.14 -3.46
N ASP A 74 -11.38 9.73 -4.73
CA ASP A 74 -12.59 9.09 -5.27
C ASP A 74 -12.95 7.84 -4.46
N LEU A 75 -11.95 7.05 -4.02
CA LEU A 75 -12.20 5.91 -3.15
C LEU A 75 -12.76 6.31 -1.78
N GLN A 76 -12.37 7.45 -1.23
CA GLN A 76 -12.87 7.94 0.06
C GLN A 76 -14.38 8.19 0.01
N GLU A 77 -14.85 8.87 -1.03
CA GLU A 77 -16.28 9.15 -1.21
C GLU A 77 -17.10 7.86 -1.25
N ASN A 78 -16.54 6.81 -1.84
CA ASN A 78 -17.19 5.50 -1.98
C ASN A 78 -17.16 4.63 -0.71
N ILE A 79 -16.31 4.91 0.29
CA ILE A 79 -16.31 4.18 1.58
C ILE A 79 -17.64 4.39 2.33
N SER A 80 -18.27 5.55 2.12
CA SER A 80 -19.51 5.93 2.78
C SER A 80 -20.74 5.14 2.30
N ALA A 81 -20.70 4.60 1.08
CA ALA A 81 -21.92 4.18 0.37
C ALA A 81 -22.32 2.71 0.59
N ASP A 82 -21.41 1.73 0.56
CA ASP A 82 -21.79 0.31 0.76
C ASP A 82 -20.59 -0.65 0.87
N ILE A 83 -19.37 -0.13 0.95
CA ILE A 83 -18.17 -0.95 0.87
C ILE A 83 -17.73 -1.35 2.28
N SER A 84 -17.64 -2.66 2.48
CA SER A 84 -17.00 -3.25 3.65
C SER A 84 -15.51 -2.85 3.63
N ALA A 85 -15.05 -2.15 4.68
CA ALA A 85 -13.69 -1.60 4.76
C ALA A 85 -12.60 -2.68 4.66
N PRO A 86 -11.44 -2.44 4.00
CA PRO A 86 -10.39 -3.44 3.87
C PRO A 86 -9.68 -3.71 5.21
N ASN A 87 -9.30 -4.97 5.45
CA ASN A 87 -8.45 -5.42 6.55
C ASN A 87 -6.95 -5.22 6.26
N LEU A 88 -6.58 -5.26 4.97
CA LEU A 88 -5.22 -5.06 4.49
C LEU A 88 -5.24 -4.07 3.31
N ILE A 89 -4.44 -3.00 3.40
CA ILE A 89 -4.18 -2.11 2.26
C ILE A 89 -2.73 -2.25 1.84
N VAL A 90 -2.51 -2.62 0.58
CA VAL A 90 -1.20 -2.68 -0.04
C VAL A 90 -1.07 -1.54 -1.03
N PHE A 91 -0.12 -0.64 -0.80
CA PHE A 91 0.18 0.47 -1.67
C PHE A 91 1.55 0.29 -2.35
N ASP A 92 1.52 -0.08 -3.62
CA ASP A 92 2.69 -0.33 -4.45
C ASP A 92 3.22 0.98 -5.06
N LEU A 93 3.72 1.87 -4.19
CA LEU A 93 4.30 3.16 -4.59
C LEU A 93 5.54 2.97 -5.48
N HIS A 94 6.31 1.90 -5.27
CA HIS A 94 7.43 1.54 -6.13
C HIS A 94 7.01 1.41 -7.60
N SER A 95 5.91 0.70 -7.89
CA SER A 95 5.43 0.55 -9.27
C SER A 95 5.04 1.88 -9.94
N LEU A 96 4.51 2.84 -9.18
CA LEU A 96 4.13 4.16 -9.69
C LEU A 96 5.36 5.01 -9.99
N ILE A 97 6.34 5.00 -9.08
CA ILE A 97 7.57 5.78 -9.22
C ILE A 97 8.43 5.24 -10.36
N LEU A 98 8.59 3.92 -10.43
CA LEU A 98 9.39 3.29 -11.46
C LEU A 98 8.86 3.63 -12.86
N GLU A 99 7.54 3.55 -13.04
CA GLU A 99 6.91 3.92 -14.30
C GLU A 99 7.09 5.40 -14.61
N ALA A 100 6.94 6.28 -13.60
CA ALA A 100 7.16 7.70 -13.78
C ALA A 100 8.60 8.01 -14.22
N ILE A 101 9.62 7.35 -13.66
CA ILE A 101 11.04 7.56 -14.03
C ILE A 101 11.35 7.04 -15.45
N GLN A 102 10.68 5.97 -15.87
CA GLN A 102 10.85 5.39 -17.20
C GLN A 102 10.20 6.22 -18.32
N ARG A 103 9.28 7.15 -18.01
CA ARG A 103 8.65 8.02 -19.00
C ARG A 103 9.66 9.00 -19.61
N PRO A 104 9.76 9.09 -20.94
CA PRO A 104 10.63 10.07 -21.61
C PRO A 104 10.34 11.52 -21.19
N VAL A 105 9.07 11.87 -20.98
CA VAL A 105 8.66 13.23 -20.55
C VAL A 105 9.12 13.53 -19.12
N MET A 106 9.09 12.55 -18.23
CA MET A 106 9.51 12.75 -16.84
C MET A 106 11.03 12.76 -16.67
N GLN A 107 11.78 12.17 -17.61
CA GLN A 107 13.22 12.39 -17.70
C GLN A 107 13.57 13.84 -18.08
N GLN A 108 12.60 14.61 -18.58
CA GLN A 108 12.71 16.05 -18.84
C GLN A 108 12.11 16.90 -17.70
N CYS A 109 11.31 16.31 -16.80
CA CYS A 109 10.81 16.99 -15.62
C CYS A 109 11.92 17.22 -14.60
N SER A 110 11.83 18.33 -13.86
CA SER A 110 12.77 18.59 -12.78
C SER A 110 12.59 17.59 -11.64
N THR A 111 13.69 17.24 -10.97
CA THR A 111 13.68 16.39 -9.76
C THR A 111 12.67 16.91 -8.73
N ASP A 112 12.54 18.22 -8.57
CA ASP A 112 11.61 18.85 -7.64
C ASP A 112 10.13 18.54 -7.95
N GLN A 113 9.78 18.45 -9.24
CA GLN A 113 8.44 18.08 -9.65
C GLN A 113 8.15 16.61 -9.29
N MET A 114 9.09 15.70 -9.55
CA MET A 114 8.98 14.29 -9.17
C MET A 114 8.83 14.12 -7.65
N VAL A 115 9.68 14.81 -6.87
CA VAL A 115 9.61 14.83 -5.40
C VAL A 115 8.22 15.27 -4.93
N ARG A 116 7.66 16.32 -5.55
CA ARG A 116 6.33 16.84 -5.22
C ARG A 116 5.21 15.84 -5.53
N HIS A 117 5.28 15.13 -6.66
CA HIS A 117 4.30 14.10 -6.99
C HIS A 117 4.35 12.94 -6.00
N ILE A 118 5.54 12.49 -5.61
CA ILE A 118 5.70 11.46 -4.57
C ILE A 118 5.09 11.92 -3.24
N ALA A 119 5.41 13.13 -2.78
CA ALA A 119 4.89 13.65 -1.53
C ALA A 119 3.35 13.78 -1.54
N LYS A 120 2.78 14.29 -2.63
CA LYS A 120 1.31 14.36 -2.81
C LYS A 120 0.67 12.97 -2.77
N CYS A 121 1.28 11.99 -3.42
CA CYS A 121 0.78 10.63 -3.47
C CYS A 121 0.85 9.95 -2.10
N ALA A 122 1.95 10.12 -1.37
CA ALA A 122 2.10 9.65 0.00
C ALA A 122 1.07 10.28 0.94
N ALA A 123 0.91 11.61 0.88
CA ALA A 123 -0.08 12.34 1.68
C ALA A 123 -1.51 11.85 1.42
N ALA A 124 -1.88 11.69 0.15
CA ALA A 124 -3.20 11.19 -0.23
C ALA A 124 -3.46 9.76 0.29
N PHE A 125 -2.46 8.89 0.24
CA PHE A 125 -2.56 7.54 0.76
C PHE A 125 -2.73 7.52 2.29
N VAL A 126 -1.95 8.32 3.02
CA VAL A 126 -2.06 8.43 4.48
C VAL A 126 -3.45 8.93 4.88
N ASN A 127 -3.95 9.98 4.23
CA ASN A 127 -5.30 10.49 4.47
C ASN A 127 -6.37 9.42 4.21
N TYR A 128 -6.24 8.66 3.12
CA TYR A 128 -7.13 7.54 2.81
C TYR A 128 -7.10 6.47 3.92
N LYS A 129 -5.91 6.03 4.33
CA LYS A 129 -5.72 5.04 5.40
C LYS A 129 -6.38 5.48 6.70
N GLU A 130 -6.15 6.73 7.11
CA GLU A 130 -6.71 7.28 8.35
C GLU A 130 -8.24 7.32 8.34
N GLN A 131 -8.84 7.66 7.20
CA GLN A 131 -10.30 7.65 7.04
C GLN A 131 -10.89 6.24 7.07
N VAL A 132 -10.22 5.26 6.45
CA VAL A 132 -10.61 3.83 6.55
C VAL A 132 -10.60 3.40 8.02
N ALA A 133 -9.50 3.68 8.73
CA ALA A 133 -9.37 3.34 10.15
C ALA A 133 -10.44 4.03 11.02
N ALA A 134 -10.73 5.31 10.77
CA ALA A 134 -11.77 6.06 11.46
C ALA A 134 -13.16 5.46 11.22
N THR A 135 -13.45 5.07 9.97
CA THR A 135 -14.73 4.44 9.58
C THR A 135 -14.89 3.08 10.25
N MET A 136 -13.84 2.26 10.29
CA MET A 136 -13.86 0.97 10.99
C MET A 136 -14.15 1.16 12.48
N LYS A 137 -13.49 2.12 13.12
CA LYS A 137 -13.72 2.46 14.53
C LYS A 137 -15.15 2.92 14.79
N GLN A 138 -15.73 3.76 13.92
CA GLN A 138 -17.12 4.23 14.04
C GLN A 138 -18.13 3.09 13.87
N ARG A 139 -17.85 2.14 13.00
CA ARG A 139 -18.71 0.95 12.77
C ARG A 139 -18.55 -0.13 13.85
N GLY A 140 -17.75 0.12 14.88
CA GLY A 140 -17.48 -0.88 15.93
C GLY A 140 -16.69 -2.10 15.42
N GLN A 141 -16.07 -2.00 14.24
CA GLN A 141 -15.19 -3.05 13.72
C GLN A 141 -13.88 -2.94 14.50
N GLY A 142 -13.70 -3.84 15.47
CA GLY A 142 -12.47 -3.97 16.26
C GLY A 142 -11.31 -4.62 15.49
N GLU A 143 -11.48 -4.88 14.19
CA GLU A 143 -10.45 -5.47 13.33
C GLU A 143 -9.31 -4.47 13.07
N ALA A 144 -8.07 -4.97 13.15
CA ALA A 144 -6.89 -4.18 12.86
C ALA A 144 -6.76 -3.93 11.35
N LEU A 145 -6.49 -2.69 10.96
CA LEU A 145 -6.14 -2.32 9.60
C LEU A 145 -4.62 -2.45 9.41
N ASP A 146 -4.18 -3.48 8.70
CA ASP A 146 -2.78 -3.62 8.31
C ASP A 146 -2.49 -2.86 7.02
N THR A 147 -1.28 -2.30 6.92
CA THR A 147 -0.86 -1.62 5.69
C THR A 147 0.54 -2.02 5.26
N ILE A 148 0.75 -2.12 3.95
CA ILE A 148 2.07 -2.26 3.34
C ILE A 148 2.27 -1.11 2.37
N VAL A 149 3.35 -0.38 2.51
CA VAL A 149 3.82 0.57 1.51
C VAL A 149 5.07 0.01 0.86
N VAL A 150 5.02 -0.30 -0.42
CA VAL A 150 6.19 -0.79 -1.17
C VAL A 150 6.93 0.38 -1.78
N MET A 151 8.22 0.52 -1.48
CA MET A 151 9.11 1.58 -1.95
C MET A 151 10.38 0.98 -2.55
N SER A 152 11.13 1.72 -3.38
CA SER A 152 12.46 1.25 -3.81
C SER A 152 13.48 1.34 -2.70
N GLN A 153 14.40 0.37 -2.65
CA GLN A 153 15.60 0.38 -1.82
C GLN A 153 16.72 1.20 -2.46
N ASP A 154 16.94 1.06 -3.77
CA ASP A 154 18.18 1.51 -4.43
C ASP A 154 17.98 2.58 -5.52
N SER A 155 16.78 2.69 -6.09
CA SER A 155 16.47 3.63 -7.18
C SER A 155 15.26 4.49 -6.82
N TYR A 156 15.47 5.45 -5.94
CA TYR A 156 14.45 6.44 -5.58
C TYR A 156 14.88 7.81 -6.11
N PRO A 157 14.00 8.60 -6.76
CA PRO A 157 14.35 9.92 -7.28
C PRO A 157 14.45 10.98 -6.16
N LEU A 158 14.57 10.52 -4.91
CA LEU A 158 14.77 11.34 -3.72
C LEU A 158 16.19 11.15 -3.23
N THR A 159 16.81 12.25 -2.80
CA THR A 159 18.02 12.19 -1.99
C THR A 159 17.74 11.45 -0.66
N PRO A 160 18.78 10.93 0.02
CA PRO A 160 18.61 10.29 1.32
C PRO A 160 17.90 11.18 2.36
N ALA A 161 18.12 12.50 2.32
CA ALA A 161 17.46 13.45 3.21
C ALA A 161 15.96 13.58 2.89
N GLN A 162 15.62 13.70 1.61
CA GLN A 162 14.22 13.76 1.16
C GLN A 162 13.47 12.45 1.44
N PHE A 163 14.13 11.31 1.26
CA PHE A 163 13.55 10.00 1.61
C PHE A 163 13.28 9.90 3.11
N LYS A 164 14.27 10.24 3.96
CA LYS A 164 14.06 10.30 5.43
C LYS A 164 12.93 11.25 5.82
N LEU A 165 12.84 12.40 5.17
CA LEU A 165 11.77 13.37 5.39
C LEU A 165 10.40 12.80 4.98
N LEU A 166 10.30 12.13 3.83
CA LEU A 166 9.08 11.46 3.38
C LEU A 166 8.59 10.45 4.42
N ILE A 167 9.49 9.58 4.91
CA ILE A 167 9.16 8.61 5.95
C ILE A 167 8.74 9.32 7.24
N GLY A 168 9.50 10.32 7.70
CA GLY A 168 9.21 11.04 8.94
C GLY A 168 7.90 11.84 8.92
N LEU A 169 7.48 12.34 7.76
CA LEU A 169 6.25 13.12 7.62
C LEU A 169 5.01 12.25 7.43
N TYR A 170 5.09 11.20 6.62
CA TYR A 170 3.90 10.47 6.16
C TYR A 170 3.83 9.03 6.69
N PHE A 171 4.96 8.42 7.01
CA PHE A 171 5.04 7.01 7.39
C PHE A 171 5.71 6.84 8.76
N CYS A 172 5.58 7.85 9.62
CA CYS A 172 6.11 7.82 10.96
C CYS A 172 5.49 6.66 11.75
N GLY A 173 6.33 5.87 12.41
CA GLY A 173 5.90 4.68 13.15
C GLY A 173 5.70 3.43 12.29
N ASN A 174 5.92 3.47 10.98
CA ASN A 174 5.92 2.27 10.15
C ASN A 174 7.20 1.44 10.38
N GLU A 175 7.07 0.12 10.39
CA GLU A 175 8.20 -0.81 10.46
C GLU A 175 8.75 -1.10 9.06
N CYS A 176 10.06 -0.91 8.88
CA CYS A 176 10.73 -1.14 7.60
C CYS A 176 11.26 -2.57 7.47
N HIS A 177 11.01 -3.18 6.31
CA HIS A 177 11.49 -4.51 5.94
C HIS A 177 12.18 -4.48 4.57
N THR A 178 13.30 -5.20 4.45
CA THR A 178 14.00 -5.44 3.18
C THR A 178 13.84 -6.88 2.67
N ILE A 179 13.39 -7.79 3.54
CA ILE A 179 13.19 -9.21 3.23
C ILE A 179 11.70 -9.50 3.11
N PHE A 180 11.20 -9.67 1.88
CA PHE A 180 9.77 -9.86 1.62
C PHE A 180 9.16 -11.05 2.36
N SER A 181 9.87 -12.18 2.40
CA SER A 181 9.37 -13.40 3.07
C SER A 181 9.14 -13.20 4.58
N LYS A 182 9.98 -12.40 5.25
CA LYS A 182 9.80 -12.07 6.68
C LYS A 182 8.57 -11.19 6.90
N LEU A 183 8.38 -10.19 6.05
CA LEU A 183 7.20 -9.34 6.07
C LEU A 183 5.92 -10.15 5.82
N ALA A 184 5.90 -10.96 4.76
CA ALA A 184 4.78 -11.80 4.40
C ALA A 184 4.41 -12.79 5.53
N GLY A 185 5.41 -13.34 6.22
CA GLY A 185 5.19 -14.18 7.40
C GLY A 185 4.51 -13.43 8.54
N ARG A 186 4.93 -12.19 8.85
CA ARG A 186 4.28 -11.38 9.89
C ARG A 186 2.82 -11.06 9.57
N ILE A 187 2.54 -10.71 8.32
CA ILE A 187 1.18 -10.42 7.86
C ILE A 187 0.32 -11.69 7.89
N SER A 188 0.89 -12.84 7.55
CA SER A 188 0.16 -14.10 7.61
C SER A 188 -0.29 -14.38 9.05
N VAL A 189 0.59 -14.15 10.04
CA VAL A 189 0.26 -14.28 11.46
C VAL A 189 -0.78 -13.24 11.91
N SER A 190 -0.64 -11.96 11.53
CA SER A 190 -1.58 -10.91 11.95
C SER A 190 -2.97 -11.07 11.35
N GLN A 191 -3.05 -11.59 10.12
CA GLN A 191 -4.28 -11.80 9.37
C GLN A 191 -4.84 -13.23 9.51
N GLY A 192 -4.25 -14.08 10.35
CA GLY A 192 -4.70 -15.47 10.54
C GLY A 192 -4.65 -16.34 9.28
N CYS A 193 -3.67 -16.11 8.41
CA CYS A 193 -3.48 -16.77 7.12
C CYS A 193 -2.40 -17.87 7.13
N ASP A 194 -2.17 -18.51 8.28
CA ASP A 194 -1.15 -19.55 8.49
C ASP A 194 -1.49 -20.89 7.80
#